data_AF-A0ABD3UX29-F1
#
_entry.id   AF-A0ABD3UX29-F1
#
_cell.length_a   1.000
_cell.length_b   1.000
_cell.length_c   1.000
_cell.angle_alpha   90.00
_cell.angle_beta   90.00
_cell.angle_gamma   90.00
#
_symmetry.space_group_name_H-M   'P 1'
#
loop_
_entity.id
_entity.type
_entity.pdbx_description
1 polymer ?
#
loop_
_entity_poly.entity_id
_entity_poly.type
_entity_poly.pdbx_seq_one_letter_code
_entity_poly.pdbx_strand_id
1 'polypeptide(L)'
;MAGILPCCGREKTCTVTKKEMAFSECKNYENWMSTLPENLRNKPLNELAIPGSHDSSTSSLDPDSDLAPDEPGSIQQIVRMFGQFGRQVMLSWSKTQDMTLTEQLFAGIRYFDFRVASRQETTDLYLVHGFYAEKVETSLKEIYKFLESHPKEVVLLDFNHFYGFTDETHQQCISLIKGILEDKMSVVFYQNKIVQDHLQFWPVCSIQSLWANTSRVDKLIDCLDNVYNEGRPEGIFYCWQGVLTPDLPYVIMHFMGSIKDNLAMKANPSFCEWLKGKRVGKRGINICLTDYVHITNFVPQIISMNFEDNL
;
A
#
# COMPACT_ATOMS: atom_id res chain seq x y z
N MET A 1 45.26 45.33 -38.54
CA MET A 1 45.68 44.03 -39.13
C MET A 1 44.91 42.96 -38.35
N ALA A 2 43.88 42.33 -38.94
CA ALA A 2 43.96 41.01 -39.59
C ALA A 2 44.65 39.96 -38.69
N GLY A 3 44.05 38.86 -38.22
CA GLY A 3 42.71 38.30 -38.39
C GLY A 3 42.60 36.91 -37.70
N ILE A 4 41.46 36.24 -37.97
CA ILE A 4 41.20 34.78 -37.95
C ILE A 4 40.78 34.10 -36.60
N LEU A 5 39.55 33.58 -36.61
CA LEU A 5 38.77 32.71 -35.68
C LEU A 5 39.29 31.23 -35.63
N PRO A 6 38.64 30.24 -34.96
CA PRO A 6 38.01 30.18 -33.62
C PRO A 6 38.41 28.89 -32.84
N CYS A 7 38.14 28.79 -31.54
CA CYS A 7 37.99 27.49 -30.86
C CYS A 7 36.75 27.46 -29.95
N CYS A 8 35.77 26.72 -30.48
CA CYS A 8 34.57 26.15 -29.91
C CYS A 8 34.54 25.97 -28.37
N GLY A 9 33.60 26.68 -27.72
CA GLY A 9 33.10 26.35 -26.39
C GLY A 9 31.60 26.61 -26.36
N ARG A 10 30.80 25.62 -26.78
CA ARG A 10 29.34 25.67 -26.68
C ARG A 10 28.95 25.79 -25.21
N GLU A 11 28.37 26.93 -24.85
CA GLU A 11 27.38 27.00 -23.79
C GLU A 11 26.26 26.03 -24.15
N LYS A 12 26.19 24.88 -23.45
CA LYS A 12 24.98 24.06 -23.46
C LYS A 12 23.97 24.76 -22.57
N THR A 13 23.21 25.66 -23.18
CA THR A 13 21.86 26.00 -22.72
C THR A 13 21.08 24.69 -22.67
N CYS A 14 20.93 24.13 -21.47
CA CYS A 14 19.95 23.07 -21.23
C CYS A 14 18.56 23.70 -21.35
N THR A 15 18.06 23.75 -22.59
CA THR A 15 16.64 23.95 -22.86
C THR A 15 15.91 22.69 -22.41
N VAL A 16 15.71 22.56 -21.10
CA VAL A 16 14.73 21.63 -20.54
C VAL A 16 13.38 22.17 -20.99
N THR A 17 12.78 21.51 -21.97
CA THR A 17 11.44 21.84 -22.44
C THR A 17 10.48 21.78 -21.24
N LYS A 18 9.56 22.74 -21.13
CA LYS A 18 8.45 22.79 -20.14
C LYS A 18 7.56 21.52 -20.10
N LYS A 19 7.88 20.50 -20.88
CA LYS A 19 7.24 19.18 -20.94
C LYS A 19 7.85 18.15 -19.97
N GLU A 20 9.05 18.40 -19.43
CA GLU A 20 9.75 17.50 -18.48
C GLU A 20 9.79 18.05 -17.04
N MET A 21 9.10 19.17 -16.79
CA MET A 21 8.82 19.69 -15.44
C MET A 21 7.34 19.52 -15.05
N ALA A 22 6.66 18.54 -15.64
CA ALA A 22 5.44 18.03 -15.04
C ALA A 22 5.84 17.12 -13.87
N PHE A 23 6.23 17.73 -12.74
CA PHE A 23 5.78 17.19 -11.47
C PHE A 23 4.27 17.11 -11.63
N SER A 24 3.77 15.89 -11.83
CA SER A 24 2.35 15.58 -11.91
C SER A 24 1.64 16.39 -10.84
N GLU A 25 0.85 17.40 -11.24
CA GLU A 25 -0.22 17.89 -10.36
C GLU A 25 -0.94 16.63 -9.90
N CYS A 26 -0.80 16.28 -8.62
CA CYS A 26 -1.45 15.11 -8.08
C CYS A 26 -2.94 15.38 -8.24
N LYS A 27 -3.55 14.83 -9.30
CA LYS A 27 -4.97 14.94 -9.52
C LYS A 27 -5.61 14.41 -8.24
N ASN A 28 -6.37 15.27 -7.60
CA ASN A 28 -7.00 14.92 -6.34
C ASN A 28 -8.16 13.96 -6.63
N TYR A 29 -8.03 12.72 -6.15
CA TYR A 29 -9.04 11.67 -6.28
C TYR A 29 -9.78 11.44 -4.95
N GLU A 30 -9.70 12.38 -4.00
CA GLU A 30 -10.31 12.30 -2.66
C GLU A 30 -11.82 12.00 -2.67
N ASN A 31 -12.53 12.27 -3.78
CA ASN A 31 -13.99 12.13 -3.89
C ASN A 31 -14.42 11.06 -4.89
N TRP A 32 -13.53 10.17 -5.36
CA TRP A 32 -13.81 9.33 -6.52
C TRP A 32 -15.03 8.40 -6.33
N MET A 33 -15.24 7.83 -5.14
CA MET A 33 -16.38 6.95 -4.90
C MET A 33 -17.71 7.72 -4.96
N SER A 34 -17.74 8.95 -4.45
CA SER A 34 -18.89 9.84 -4.49
C SER A 34 -19.27 10.28 -5.91
N THR A 35 -18.28 10.31 -6.81
CA THR A 35 -18.46 10.68 -8.22
C THR A 35 -18.91 9.52 -9.12
N LEU A 36 -18.94 8.30 -8.59
CA LEU A 36 -19.43 7.15 -9.35
C LEU A 36 -20.91 7.34 -9.77
N PRO A 37 -21.29 6.95 -10.99
CA PRO A 37 -22.68 6.79 -11.41
C PRO A 37 -23.50 5.98 -10.39
N GLU A 38 -24.79 6.28 -10.27
CA GLU A 38 -25.68 5.65 -9.28
C GLU A 38 -25.70 4.12 -9.38
N ASN A 39 -25.69 3.57 -10.60
CA ASN A 39 -25.62 2.12 -10.82
C ASN A 39 -24.33 1.49 -10.28
N LEU A 40 -23.21 2.23 -10.25
CA LEU A 40 -21.95 1.78 -9.67
C LEU A 40 -21.89 2.00 -8.16
N ARG A 41 -22.47 3.09 -7.65
CA ARG A 41 -22.56 3.34 -6.18
C ARG A 41 -23.41 2.31 -5.45
N ASN A 42 -24.36 1.68 -6.16
CA ASN A 42 -25.19 0.61 -5.63
C ASN A 42 -24.59 -0.80 -5.81
N LYS A 43 -23.39 -0.92 -6.42
CA LYS A 43 -22.68 -2.21 -6.48
C LYS A 43 -22.06 -2.56 -5.13
N PRO A 44 -21.99 -3.86 -4.78
CA PRO A 44 -21.16 -4.31 -3.67
C PRO A 44 -19.71 -3.83 -3.81
N LEU A 45 -19.07 -3.43 -2.71
CA LEU A 45 -17.68 -2.95 -2.71
C LEU A 45 -16.69 -4.01 -3.21
N ASN A 46 -16.97 -5.28 -2.97
CA ASN A 46 -16.18 -6.39 -3.50
C ASN A 46 -16.35 -6.58 -5.02
N GLU A 47 -17.18 -5.77 -5.69
CA GLU A 47 -17.36 -5.73 -7.14
C GLU A 47 -16.91 -4.40 -7.77
N LEU A 48 -16.21 -3.55 -7.01
CA LEU A 48 -15.55 -2.35 -7.50
C LEU A 48 -14.04 -2.57 -7.59
N ALA A 49 -13.38 -1.91 -8.53
CA ALA A 49 -11.93 -1.78 -8.56
C ALA A 49 -11.51 -0.70 -7.55
N ILE A 50 -10.74 -1.10 -6.54
CA ILE A 50 -10.39 -0.24 -5.39
C ILE A 50 -8.86 -0.15 -5.29
N PRO A 51 -8.26 1.05 -5.36
CA PRO A 51 -6.84 1.20 -5.20
C PRO A 51 -6.45 1.10 -3.71
N GLY A 52 -5.43 0.31 -3.44
CA GLY A 52 -4.89 0.03 -2.12
C GLY A 52 -3.38 0.22 -2.04
N SER A 53 -2.85 0.36 -0.83
CA SER A 53 -1.43 0.45 -0.55
C SER A 53 -0.95 -0.73 0.31
N HIS A 54 0.21 -1.27 -0.05
CA HIS A 54 0.88 -2.33 0.70
C HIS A 54 1.68 -1.74 1.84
N ASP A 55 1.58 -2.36 3.03
CA ASP A 55 2.24 -1.92 4.25
C ASP A 55 2.15 -0.39 4.44
N SER A 56 0.89 0.07 4.57
CA SER A 56 0.50 1.40 4.13
C SER A 56 1.12 2.56 4.90
N SER A 57 1.57 2.33 6.14
CA SER A 57 2.05 3.36 7.07
C SER A 57 3.57 3.50 7.10
N THR A 58 4.29 2.88 6.17
CA THR A 58 5.76 2.88 6.22
C THR A 58 6.43 4.21 5.91
N SER A 59 5.67 5.23 5.48
CA SER A 59 6.19 6.59 5.34
C SER A 59 6.61 7.21 6.68
N SER A 60 6.03 6.74 7.79
CA SER A 60 6.29 7.20 9.15
C SER A 60 7.15 6.23 9.97
N LEU A 61 7.85 5.27 9.32
CA LEU A 61 8.84 4.43 10.00
C LEU A 61 9.86 5.33 10.71
N ASP A 62 9.98 5.14 12.01
CA ASP A 62 10.95 5.88 12.82
C ASP A 62 12.32 5.20 12.66
N PRO A 63 13.27 5.85 11.96
CA PRO A 63 14.59 5.30 11.77
C PRO A 63 15.33 5.12 13.08
N ASP A 64 14.91 5.76 14.18
CA ASP A 64 15.51 5.73 15.51
C ASP A 64 14.80 4.79 16.49
N SER A 65 13.66 4.18 16.12
CA SER A 65 12.99 3.19 16.95
C SER A 65 13.75 1.86 17.06
N ASP A 66 13.45 1.09 18.11
CA ASP A 66 13.82 -0.32 18.15
C ASP A 66 13.25 -1.07 16.92
N LEU A 67 13.84 -2.21 16.58
CA LEU A 67 13.27 -3.09 15.56
C LEU A 67 11.91 -3.61 16.04
N ALA A 68 10.93 -3.60 15.15
CA ALA A 68 9.60 -4.10 15.46
C ALA A 68 9.59 -5.65 15.49
N PRO A 69 8.69 -6.27 16.27
CA PRO A 69 8.63 -7.72 16.44
C PRO A 69 8.17 -8.50 15.19
N ASP A 70 7.77 -7.80 14.12
CA ASP A 70 7.43 -8.36 12.82
C ASP A 70 8.64 -8.64 11.92
N GLU A 71 9.82 -8.45 12.48
CA GLU A 71 11.10 -8.62 11.82
C GLU A 71 11.28 -10.03 11.23
N PRO A 72 11.38 -10.17 9.88
CA PRO A 72 11.83 -11.42 9.30
C PRO A 72 13.32 -11.57 9.60
N GLY A 73 13.73 -12.65 10.28
CA GLY A 73 15.09 -12.87 10.85
C GLY A 73 16.31 -12.53 9.96
N SER A 74 16.10 -12.32 8.66
CA SER A 74 16.99 -11.59 7.75
C SER A 74 17.41 -10.18 8.19
N ILE A 75 16.55 -9.38 8.82
CA ILE A 75 16.89 -7.99 9.23
C ILE A 75 17.92 -8.04 10.36
N GLN A 76 17.72 -8.90 11.35
CA GLN A 76 18.65 -9.18 12.43
C GLN A 76 19.99 -9.66 11.88
N GLN A 77 20.00 -10.49 10.83
CA GLN A 77 21.24 -10.93 10.20
C GLN A 77 21.99 -9.78 9.52
N ILE A 78 21.28 -8.89 8.80
CA ILE A 78 21.89 -7.72 8.14
C ILE A 78 22.42 -6.73 9.18
N VAL A 79 21.64 -6.43 10.23
CA VAL A 79 22.08 -5.55 11.33
C VAL A 79 23.28 -6.15 12.06
N ARG A 80 23.31 -7.47 12.30
CA ARG A 80 24.47 -8.16 12.91
C ARG A 80 25.72 -8.10 12.03
N MET A 81 25.58 -8.24 10.70
CA MET A 81 26.70 -8.22 9.77
C MET A 81 27.29 -6.81 9.58
N PHE A 82 26.44 -5.78 9.54
CA PHE A 82 26.83 -4.44 9.09
C PHE A 82 26.63 -3.33 10.13
N GLY A 83 26.25 -3.67 11.36
CA GLY A 83 26.07 -2.71 12.46
C GLY A 83 25.09 -1.58 12.12
N GLN A 84 25.43 -0.34 12.47
CA GLN A 84 24.60 0.84 12.23
C GLN A 84 24.29 1.06 10.72
N PHE A 85 25.21 0.69 9.83
CA PHE A 85 24.97 0.76 8.38
C PHE A 85 23.91 -0.25 7.94
N GLY A 86 23.91 -1.44 8.55
CA GLY A 86 22.87 -2.45 8.32
C GLY A 86 21.47 -1.94 8.64
N ARG A 87 21.32 -1.08 9.66
CA ARG A 87 20.03 -0.48 10.00
C ARG A 87 19.50 0.47 8.93
N GLN A 88 20.36 1.32 8.35
CA GLN A 88 19.97 2.21 7.24
C GLN A 88 19.58 1.43 5.99
N VAL A 89 20.32 0.36 5.70
CA VAL A 89 19.94 -0.59 4.65
C VAL A 89 18.56 -1.15 4.94
N MET A 90 18.33 -1.66 6.16
CA MET A 90 17.06 -2.27 6.49
C MET A 90 15.88 -1.30 6.40
N LEU A 91 16.04 -0.05 6.84
CA LEU A 91 15.00 0.97 6.66
C LEU A 91 14.63 1.16 5.18
N SER A 92 15.63 1.18 4.29
CA SER A 92 15.42 1.31 2.84
C SER A 92 14.73 0.09 2.22
N TRP A 93 14.90 -1.08 2.84
CA TRP A 93 14.26 -2.33 2.46
C TRP A 93 12.93 -2.60 3.20
N SER A 94 12.58 -1.78 4.19
CA SER A 94 11.32 -1.82 4.93
C SER A 94 10.33 -0.75 4.48
N LYS A 95 10.79 0.36 3.90
CA LYS A 95 9.88 1.40 3.41
C LYS A 95 9.16 0.91 2.14
N THR A 96 7.83 0.99 2.14
CA THR A 96 6.97 0.62 1.00
C THR A 96 6.16 1.80 0.49
N GLN A 97 5.98 2.87 1.27
CA GLN A 97 5.26 4.09 0.86
C GLN A 97 6.05 5.33 1.23
N ASP A 98 6.07 6.34 0.35
CA ASP A 98 6.59 7.68 0.68
C ASP A 98 5.49 8.65 1.16
N MET A 99 4.23 8.36 0.81
CA MET A 99 3.09 9.19 1.13
C MET A 99 2.53 8.82 2.50
N THR A 100 2.18 9.81 3.31
CA THR A 100 1.40 9.65 4.54
C THR A 100 0.03 9.05 4.25
N LEU A 101 -0.66 8.51 5.27
CA LEU A 101 -2.02 7.98 5.11
C LEU A 101 -2.98 9.05 4.60
N THR A 102 -2.86 10.27 5.14
CA THR A 102 -3.63 11.42 4.65
C THR A 102 -3.36 11.68 3.16
N GLU A 103 -2.10 11.77 2.72
CA GLU A 103 -1.79 11.97 1.30
C GLU A 103 -2.31 10.82 0.40
N GLN A 104 -2.23 9.58 0.87
CA GLN A 104 -2.77 8.41 0.17
C GLN A 104 -4.30 8.51 0.00
N LEU A 105 -5.03 8.91 1.04
CA LEU A 105 -6.49 9.13 0.99
C LEU A 105 -6.86 10.18 -0.06
N PHE A 106 -6.15 11.31 -0.08
CA PHE A 106 -6.37 12.38 -1.07
C PHE A 106 -5.96 11.94 -2.49
N ALA A 107 -4.95 11.08 -2.62
CA ALA A 107 -4.57 10.50 -3.90
C ALA A 107 -5.56 9.46 -4.43
N GLY A 108 -6.52 9.01 -3.61
CA GLY A 108 -7.61 8.11 -4.00
C GLY A 108 -7.54 6.71 -3.40
N ILE A 109 -6.53 6.40 -2.58
CA ILE A 109 -6.42 5.10 -1.90
C ILE A 109 -7.59 4.90 -0.94
N ARG A 110 -8.19 3.72 -0.98
CA ARG A 110 -9.33 3.33 -0.12
C ARG A 110 -9.14 1.99 0.56
N TYR A 111 -8.08 1.24 0.27
CA TYR A 111 -7.71 0.04 1.00
C TYR A 111 -6.32 0.21 1.63
N PHE A 112 -6.23 -0.03 2.93
CA PHE A 112 -4.98 0.09 3.68
C PHE A 112 -4.65 -1.26 4.34
N ASP A 113 -3.51 -1.83 3.95
CA ASP A 113 -2.90 -2.99 4.61
C ASP A 113 -2.11 -2.53 5.84
N PHE A 114 -2.53 -2.99 7.02
CA PHE A 114 -1.94 -2.64 8.31
C PHE A 114 -1.38 -3.86 9.02
N ARG A 115 -0.13 -3.72 9.46
CA ARG A 115 0.50 -4.58 10.45
C ARG A 115 0.64 -3.84 11.76
N VAL A 116 0.38 -4.53 12.87
CA VAL A 116 0.23 -3.90 14.18
C VAL A 116 1.07 -4.63 15.21
N ALA A 117 1.83 -3.87 15.99
CA ALA A 117 2.53 -4.38 17.15
C ALA A 117 2.06 -3.72 18.44
N SER A 118 2.08 -4.49 19.51
CA SER A 118 1.97 -3.99 20.88
C SER A 118 3.36 -3.90 21.50
N ARG A 119 3.64 -2.79 22.18
CA ARG A 119 4.89 -2.63 22.93
C ARG A 119 4.62 -2.98 24.39
N GLN A 120 5.17 -4.11 24.87
CA GLN A 120 4.85 -4.70 26.18
C GLN A 120 4.97 -3.76 27.39
N GLU A 121 5.79 -2.71 27.30
CA GLU A 121 5.98 -1.71 28.35
C GLU A 121 4.89 -0.63 28.38
N THR A 122 4.05 -0.55 27.35
CA THR A 122 3.00 0.45 27.18
C THR A 122 1.68 -0.22 26.75
N THR A 123 0.54 0.46 26.91
CA THR A 123 -0.72 0.04 26.29
C THR A 123 -0.89 0.57 24.86
N ASP A 124 0.16 1.19 24.30
CA ASP A 124 0.13 1.79 22.98
C ASP A 124 0.23 0.71 21.90
N LEU A 125 -0.54 0.90 20.83
CA LEU A 125 -0.52 0.09 19.63
C LEU A 125 0.11 0.89 18.49
N TYR A 126 1.01 0.26 17.76
CA TYR A 126 1.77 0.89 16.69
C TYR A 126 1.58 0.14 15.39
N LEU A 127 1.55 0.87 14.29
CA LEU A 127 1.75 0.27 12.98
C LEU A 127 3.24 -0.08 12.81
N VAL A 128 3.53 -1.15 12.06
CA VAL A 128 4.90 -1.65 11.93
C VAL A 128 5.20 -2.18 10.52
N HIS A 129 6.48 -2.15 10.15
CA HIS A 129 7.04 -2.97 9.09
C HIS A 129 8.56 -3.07 9.29
N GLY A 130 9.03 -4.03 10.07
CA GLY A 130 10.44 -4.18 10.50
C GLY A 130 10.92 -3.10 11.50
N PHE A 131 10.35 -1.89 11.44
CA PHE A 131 10.49 -0.80 12.39
C PHE A 131 9.13 -0.35 12.89
N TYR A 132 9.10 0.37 14.02
CA TYR A 132 7.88 1.01 14.48
C TYR A 132 7.57 2.23 13.62
N ALA A 133 6.30 2.37 13.26
CA ALA A 133 5.75 3.55 12.63
C ALA A 133 4.88 4.32 13.64
N GLU A 134 3.91 5.06 13.13
CA GLU A 134 2.95 5.81 13.92
C GLU A 134 2.00 4.93 14.76
N LYS A 135 1.43 5.52 15.82
CA LYS A 135 0.40 4.89 16.64
C LYS A 135 -0.86 4.62 15.82
N VAL A 136 -1.47 3.45 16.04
CA VAL A 136 -2.76 3.07 15.46
C VAL A 136 -3.82 4.14 15.73
N GLU A 137 -3.88 4.67 16.96
CA GLU A 137 -4.84 5.71 17.33
C GLU A 137 -4.71 6.97 16.45
N THR A 138 -3.48 7.43 16.20
CA THR A 138 -3.25 8.63 15.40
C THR A 138 -3.66 8.39 13.96
N SER A 139 -3.25 7.27 13.37
CA SER A 139 -3.66 6.87 12.01
C SER A 139 -5.18 6.75 11.85
N LEU A 140 -5.88 6.15 12.81
CA LEU A 140 -7.34 6.07 12.81
C LEU A 140 -8.00 7.45 12.89
N LYS A 141 -7.43 8.39 13.67
CA LYS A 141 -7.92 9.78 13.75
C LYS A 141 -7.71 10.55 12.44
N GLU A 142 -6.66 10.26 11.67
CA GLU A 142 -6.49 10.83 10.33
C GLU A 142 -7.57 10.33 9.37
N ILE A 143 -7.82 9.02 9.36
CA ILE A 143 -8.88 8.40 8.55
C ILE A 143 -10.26 8.93 8.96
N TYR A 144 -10.51 9.09 10.27
CA TYR A 144 -11.74 9.69 10.77
C TYR A 144 -11.98 11.07 10.18
N LYS A 145 -10.99 11.97 10.25
CA LYS A 145 -11.10 13.35 9.72
C LYS A 145 -11.37 13.36 8.22
N PHE A 146 -10.76 12.42 7.48
CA PHE A 146 -11.04 12.25 6.07
C PHE A 146 -12.49 11.83 5.83
N LEU A 147 -12.97 10.77 6.50
CA LEU A 147 -14.35 10.28 6.37
C LEU A 147 -15.40 11.29 6.86
N GLU A 148 -15.06 12.14 7.82
CA GLU A 148 -15.91 13.24 8.27
C GLU A 148 -16.11 14.30 7.18
N SER A 149 -15.05 14.65 6.46
CA SER A 149 -15.10 15.61 5.35
C SER A 149 -15.58 15.00 4.02
N HIS A 150 -15.55 13.67 3.91
CA HIS A 150 -15.88 12.91 2.70
C HIS A 150 -16.94 11.81 2.98
N PRO A 151 -18.17 12.17 3.36
CA PRO A 151 -19.17 11.24 3.93
C PRO A 151 -19.73 10.20 2.93
N LYS A 152 -19.31 10.24 1.67
CA LYS A 152 -19.69 9.27 0.62
C LYS A 152 -18.54 8.35 0.20
N GLU A 153 -17.36 8.54 0.79
CA GLU A 153 -16.22 7.66 0.59
C GLU A 153 -16.27 6.53 1.62
N VAL A 154 -15.76 5.36 1.24
CA VAL A 154 -15.67 4.20 2.14
C VAL A 154 -14.21 3.78 2.24
N VAL A 155 -13.67 3.67 3.46
CA VAL A 155 -12.29 3.23 3.68
C VAL A 155 -12.27 1.80 4.21
N LEU A 156 -11.51 0.94 3.55
CA LEU A 156 -11.26 -0.45 3.90
C LEU A 156 -9.93 -0.54 4.66
N LEU A 157 -9.96 -1.05 5.88
CA LEU A 157 -8.79 -1.22 6.74
C LEU A 157 -8.58 -2.71 6.99
N ASP A 158 -7.42 -3.24 6.60
CA ASP A 158 -7.07 -4.64 6.82
C ASP A 158 -6.04 -4.74 7.94
N PHE A 159 -6.51 -5.06 9.14
CA PHE A 159 -5.64 -5.34 10.29
C PHE A 159 -5.19 -6.79 10.20
N ASN A 160 -4.08 -7.01 9.49
CA ASN A 160 -3.72 -8.33 9.00
C ASN A 160 -2.75 -9.07 9.92
N HIS A 161 -1.61 -8.45 10.24
CA HIS A 161 -0.61 -9.08 11.09
C HIS A 161 -0.56 -8.41 12.46
N PHE A 162 -0.63 -9.21 13.51
CA PHE A 162 -0.56 -8.77 14.90
C PHE A 162 0.66 -9.36 15.60
N TYR A 163 1.47 -8.51 16.22
CA TYR A 163 2.73 -8.90 16.85
C TYR A 163 2.77 -8.49 18.32
N GLY A 164 3.06 -9.45 19.20
CA GLY A 164 3.06 -9.22 20.64
C GLY A 164 1.66 -9.01 21.24
N PHE A 165 0.60 -9.43 20.54
CA PHE A 165 -0.78 -9.32 21.01
C PHE A 165 -1.16 -10.51 21.90
N THR A 166 -1.82 -10.20 23.02
CA THR A 166 -2.65 -11.15 23.77
C THR A 166 -4.13 -10.94 23.41
N ASP A 167 -5.02 -11.80 23.91
CA ASP A 167 -6.47 -11.61 23.75
C ASP A 167 -6.92 -10.26 24.34
N GLU A 168 -6.33 -9.82 25.46
CA GLU A 168 -6.60 -8.50 26.05
C GLU A 168 -6.13 -7.37 25.13
N THR A 169 -4.96 -7.50 24.50
CA THR A 169 -4.46 -6.51 23.53
C THR A 169 -5.37 -6.42 22.31
N HIS A 170 -5.88 -7.57 21.84
CA HIS A 170 -6.87 -7.57 20.75
C HIS A 170 -8.15 -6.84 21.15
N GLN A 171 -8.67 -7.08 22.36
CA GLN A 171 -9.85 -6.37 22.87
C GLN A 171 -9.63 -4.86 22.98
N GLN A 172 -8.44 -4.43 23.40
CA GLN A 172 -8.06 -3.01 23.42
C GLN A 172 -8.03 -2.40 22.02
N CYS A 173 -7.41 -3.08 21.05
CA CYS A 173 -7.36 -2.64 19.66
C CYS A 173 -8.76 -2.52 19.04
N ILE A 174 -9.61 -3.52 19.26
CA ILE A 174 -11.00 -3.52 18.80
C ILE A 174 -11.79 -2.37 19.42
N SER A 175 -11.64 -2.14 20.73
CA SER A 175 -12.29 -1.04 21.43
C SER A 175 -11.84 0.32 20.92
N LEU A 176 -10.54 0.47 20.61
CA LEU A 176 -9.98 1.67 20.01
C LEU A 176 -10.57 1.94 18.62
N ILE A 177 -10.62 0.92 17.75
CA ILE A 177 -11.18 1.05 16.40
C ILE A 177 -12.66 1.43 16.48
N LYS A 178 -13.45 0.74 17.32
CA LYS A 178 -14.87 1.06 17.54
C LYS A 178 -15.04 2.51 18.01
N GLY A 179 -14.32 2.89 19.08
CA GLY A 179 -14.46 4.22 19.66
C GLY A 179 -14.13 5.37 18.72
N ILE A 180 -13.31 5.12 17.69
CA ILE A 180 -12.96 6.14 16.69
C ILE A 180 -13.86 6.07 15.45
N LEU A 181 -14.15 4.89 14.91
CA LEU A 181 -14.75 4.75 13.57
C LEU A 181 -16.21 4.26 13.56
N GLU A 182 -16.85 4.06 14.72
CA GLU A 182 -18.21 3.47 14.83
C GLU A 182 -19.27 4.16 13.95
N ASP A 183 -19.19 5.48 13.76
CA ASP A 183 -20.16 6.26 12.99
C ASP A 183 -19.72 6.56 11.54
N LYS A 184 -18.59 5.99 11.08
CA LYS A 184 -18.00 6.30 9.77
C LYS A 184 -18.18 5.16 8.78
N MET A 185 -18.22 5.52 7.49
CA MET A 185 -18.24 4.56 6.39
C MET A 185 -16.88 3.87 6.25
N SER A 186 -16.66 2.86 7.08
CA SER A 186 -15.44 2.05 7.07
C SER A 186 -15.77 0.56 7.11
N VAL A 187 -14.92 -0.22 6.47
CA VAL A 187 -14.94 -1.69 6.49
C VAL A 187 -13.64 -2.14 7.12
N VAL A 188 -13.72 -2.78 8.28
CA VAL A 188 -12.52 -3.23 9.00
C VAL A 188 -12.43 -4.75 8.95
N PHE A 189 -11.44 -5.26 8.23
CA PHE A 189 -11.04 -6.66 8.29
C PHE A 189 -10.11 -6.83 9.49
N TYR A 190 -10.44 -7.78 10.36
CA TYR A 190 -9.66 -8.05 11.56
C TYR A 190 -9.22 -9.50 11.56
N GLN A 191 -7.95 -9.75 11.26
CA GLN A 191 -7.44 -11.09 10.97
C GLN A 191 -7.11 -11.90 12.25
N ASN A 192 -8.06 -11.99 13.17
CA ASN A 192 -7.97 -12.80 14.38
C ASN A 192 -9.34 -13.37 14.78
N LYS A 193 -9.36 -14.61 15.30
CA LYS A 193 -10.58 -15.32 15.71
C LYS A 193 -11.46 -14.57 16.72
N ILE A 194 -10.89 -13.69 17.54
CA ILE A 194 -11.61 -12.90 18.55
C ILE A 194 -12.70 -12.00 17.93
N VAL A 195 -12.57 -11.69 16.64
CA VAL A 195 -13.56 -10.93 15.86
C VAL A 195 -14.93 -11.62 15.80
N GLN A 196 -15.03 -12.93 16.06
CA GLN A 196 -16.29 -13.67 16.05
C GLN A 196 -17.31 -13.11 17.04
N ASP A 197 -16.86 -12.48 18.13
CA ASP A 197 -17.69 -11.83 19.13
C ASP A 197 -17.98 -10.34 18.81
N HIS A 198 -17.59 -9.86 17.63
CA HIS A 198 -17.65 -8.45 17.24
C HIS A 198 -18.21 -8.28 15.82
N LEU A 199 -19.54 -8.34 15.70
CA LEU A 199 -20.29 -8.38 14.44
C LEU A 199 -20.07 -7.19 13.48
N GLN A 200 -19.52 -6.06 13.94
CA GLN A 200 -19.22 -4.92 13.06
C GLN A 200 -17.92 -5.09 12.25
N PHE A 201 -17.08 -6.07 12.59
CA PHE A 201 -15.82 -6.34 11.90
C PHE A 201 -15.98 -7.52 10.95
N TRP A 202 -15.18 -7.50 9.89
CA TRP A 202 -15.16 -8.56 8.90
C TRP A 202 -14.11 -9.61 9.30
N PRO A 203 -14.52 -10.89 9.44
CA PRO A 203 -13.60 -11.96 9.81
C PRO A 203 -12.64 -12.32 8.67
N VAL A 204 -11.62 -13.11 9.01
CA VAL A 204 -10.57 -13.60 8.10
C VAL A 204 -11.10 -14.17 6.78
N CYS A 205 -12.23 -14.89 6.82
CA CYS A 205 -12.82 -15.51 5.63
C CYS A 205 -13.50 -14.51 4.66
N SER A 206 -13.52 -13.23 4.99
CA SER A 206 -14.20 -12.19 4.20
C SER A 206 -13.33 -11.58 3.11
N ILE A 207 -12.03 -11.74 3.20
CA ILE A 207 -11.06 -11.20 2.25
C ILE A 207 -9.97 -12.23 2.00
N GLN A 208 -9.56 -12.34 0.74
CA GLN A 208 -8.40 -13.12 0.36
C GLN A 208 -7.38 -12.21 -0.32
N SER A 209 -6.10 -12.43 -0.06
CA SER A 209 -5.01 -11.64 -0.61
C SER A 209 -4.02 -12.53 -1.35
N LEU A 210 -3.70 -12.19 -2.60
CA LEU A 210 -2.78 -12.95 -3.44
C LEU A 210 -1.36 -12.41 -3.31
N TRP A 211 -0.49 -13.14 -2.62
CA TRP A 211 0.91 -12.76 -2.47
C TRP A 211 1.81 -13.74 -3.24
N ALA A 212 2.42 -13.25 -4.34
CA ALA A 212 3.29 -14.07 -5.19
C ALA A 212 4.63 -14.45 -4.53
N ASN A 213 5.03 -13.74 -3.46
CA ASN A 213 6.25 -13.97 -2.68
C ASN A 213 7.49 -14.23 -3.55
N THR A 214 7.82 -13.26 -4.42
CA THR A 214 8.91 -13.39 -5.37
C THR A 214 9.56 -12.04 -5.66
N SER A 215 10.87 -12.03 -5.93
CA SER A 215 11.62 -10.85 -6.38
C SER A 215 11.61 -10.69 -7.91
N ARG A 216 10.91 -11.56 -8.63
CA ARG A 216 10.90 -11.67 -10.09
C ARG A 216 9.56 -11.25 -10.70
N VAL A 217 9.63 -10.31 -11.64
CA VAL A 217 8.44 -9.80 -12.36
C VAL A 217 7.72 -10.90 -13.14
N ASP A 218 8.43 -11.76 -13.85
CA ASP A 218 7.81 -12.82 -14.65
C ASP A 218 7.01 -13.79 -13.77
N LYS A 219 7.57 -14.19 -12.62
CA LYS A 219 6.87 -15.03 -11.65
C LYS A 219 5.67 -14.33 -11.01
N LEU A 220 5.75 -13.01 -10.79
CA LEU A 220 4.62 -12.22 -10.31
C LEU A 220 3.47 -12.27 -11.33
N ILE A 221 3.75 -11.98 -12.60
CA ILE A 221 2.72 -12.00 -13.66
C ILE A 221 2.15 -13.41 -13.86
N ASP A 222 2.98 -14.44 -13.90
CA ASP A 222 2.53 -15.83 -14.01
C ASP A 222 1.59 -16.21 -12.87
N CYS A 223 1.91 -15.80 -11.63
CA CYS A 223 1.05 -16.04 -10.47
C CYS A 223 -0.30 -15.32 -10.60
N LEU A 224 -0.28 -14.03 -10.97
CA LEU A 224 -1.48 -13.24 -11.18
C LEU A 224 -2.39 -13.81 -12.28
N ASP A 225 -1.81 -14.20 -13.43
CA ASP A 225 -2.57 -14.76 -14.54
C ASP A 225 -3.17 -16.12 -14.20
N ASN A 226 -2.43 -17.01 -13.54
CA ASN A 226 -2.95 -18.32 -13.13
C ASN A 226 -4.22 -18.17 -12.28
N VAL A 227 -4.15 -17.30 -11.26
CA VAL A 227 -5.26 -17.10 -10.34
C VAL A 227 -6.42 -16.34 -10.98
N TYR A 228 -6.14 -15.35 -11.85
CA TYR A 228 -7.18 -14.64 -12.58
C TYR A 228 -7.94 -15.56 -13.54
N ASN A 229 -7.24 -16.49 -14.21
CA ASN A 229 -7.85 -17.43 -15.14
C ASN A 229 -8.68 -18.52 -14.44
N GLU A 230 -8.27 -18.97 -13.25
CA GLU A 230 -9.08 -19.84 -12.39
C GLU A 230 -10.34 -19.10 -11.88
N GLY A 231 -10.15 -17.84 -11.52
CA GLY A 231 -11.17 -16.95 -10.98
C GLY A 231 -11.20 -16.98 -9.46
N ARG A 232 -11.28 -15.79 -8.87
CA ARG A 232 -11.38 -15.63 -7.42
C ARG A 232 -12.71 -16.16 -6.85
N PRO A 233 -12.77 -16.51 -5.55
CA PRO A 233 -14.01 -16.90 -4.89
C PRO A 233 -15.07 -15.79 -4.93
N GLU A 234 -16.32 -16.17 -5.14
CA GLU A 234 -17.45 -15.23 -5.14
C GLU A 234 -17.87 -14.85 -3.71
N GLY A 235 -18.45 -13.66 -3.56
CA GLY A 235 -19.03 -13.20 -2.30
C GLY A 235 -18.04 -12.67 -1.26
N ILE A 236 -16.74 -12.70 -1.54
CA ILE A 236 -15.68 -12.16 -0.68
C ILE A 236 -14.93 -11.00 -1.36
N PHE A 237 -14.21 -10.22 -0.56
CA PHE A 237 -13.22 -9.28 -1.06
C PHE A 237 -11.98 -10.00 -1.57
N TYR A 238 -11.29 -9.41 -2.54
CA TYR A 238 -10.08 -9.99 -3.08
C TYR A 238 -9.04 -8.92 -3.40
N CYS A 239 -7.85 -9.11 -2.83
CA CYS A 239 -6.73 -8.20 -2.96
C CYS A 239 -5.67 -8.79 -3.91
N TRP A 240 -5.51 -8.14 -5.06
CA TRP A 240 -4.48 -8.42 -6.05
C TRP A 240 -3.23 -7.62 -5.71
N GLN A 241 -2.13 -8.30 -5.38
CA GLN A 241 -0.90 -7.62 -5.00
C GLN A 241 0.09 -7.53 -6.17
N GLY A 242 0.38 -6.32 -6.61
CA GLY A 242 1.41 -5.99 -7.59
C GLY A 242 2.77 -5.70 -6.96
N VAL A 243 3.17 -6.49 -5.97
CA VAL A 243 4.39 -6.29 -5.17
C VAL A 243 5.41 -7.39 -5.43
N LEU A 244 6.68 -7.05 -5.27
CA LEU A 244 7.77 -8.02 -5.27
C LEU A 244 8.38 -8.11 -3.88
N THR A 245 8.83 -9.29 -3.49
CA THR A 245 9.41 -9.55 -2.17
C THR A 245 10.87 -9.96 -2.33
N PRO A 246 11.82 -9.23 -1.70
CA PRO A 246 13.21 -9.64 -1.70
C PRO A 246 13.44 -10.78 -0.70
N ASP A 247 14.32 -11.72 -1.04
CA ASP A 247 14.90 -12.63 -0.06
C ASP A 247 16.21 -12.05 0.50
N LEU A 248 16.72 -12.65 1.57
CA LEU A 248 17.96 -12.19 2.20
C LEU A 248 19.15 -12.12 1.21
N PRO A 249 19.41 -13.14 0.36
CA PRO A 249 20.44 -13.04 -0.67
C PRO A 249 20.25 -11.84 -1.60
N TYR A 250 19.02 -11.54 -2.01
CA TYR A 250 18.72 -10.37 -2.86
C TYR A 250 19.05 -9.06 -2.15
N VAL A 251 18.69 -8.92 -0.88
CA VAL A 251 19.00 -7.71 -0.09
C VAL A 251 20.51 -7.54 0.07
N ILE A 252 21.25 -8.61 0.38
CA ILE A 252 22.72 -8.57 0.50
C ILE A 252 23.37 -8.18 -0.83
N MET A 253 22.90 -8.75 -1.95
CA MET A 253 23.43 -8.44 -3.28
C MET A 253 23.16 -6.99 -3.69
N HIS A 254 22.03 -6.43 -3.24
CA HIS A 254 21.62 -5.06 -3.50
C HIS A 254 21.73 -4.19 -2.24
N PHE A 255 22.82 -4.32 -1.48
CA PHE A 255 22.96 -3.67 -0.17
C PHE A 255 22.68 -2.16 -0.16
N MET A 256 23.02 -1.44 -1.24
CA MET A 256 22.77 0.00 -1.38
C MET A 256 21.44 0.33 -2.11
N GLY A 257 20.58 -0.67 -2.28
CA GLY A 257 19.27 -0.55 -2.93
C GLY A 257 18.14 -0.31 -1.95
N SER A 258 16.91 -0.38 -2.47
CA SER A 258 15.68 -0.16 -1.73
C SER A 258 14.52 -0.97 -2.35
N ILE A 259 13.40 -1.11 -1.63
CA ILE A 259 12.16 -1.64 -2.24
C ILE A 259 11.79 -0.77 -3.44
N LYS A 260 11.90 0.56 -3.32
CA LYS A 260 11.56 1.51 -4.39
C LYS A 260 12.31 1.21 -5.68
N ASP A 261 13.63 1.29 -5.64
CA ASP A 261 14.47 1.32 -6.83
C ASP A 261 14.65 -0.08 -7.44
N ASN A 262 14.68 -1.11 -6.59
CA ASN A 262 15.00 -2.45 -7.05
C ASN A 262 13.77 -3.28 -7.39
N LEU A 263 12.61 -2.97 -6.79
CA LEU A 263 11.40 -3.78 -6.87
C LEU A 263 10.20 -2.98 -7.41
N ALA A 264 9.73 -1.96 -6.70
CA ALA A 264 8.50 -1.24 -7.04
C ALA A 264 8.57 -0.57 -8.44
N MET A 265 9.72 0.01 -8.79
CA MET A 265 9.97 0.60 -10.12
C MET A 265 9.86 -0.42 -11.28
N LYS A 266 9.91 -1.72 -11.00
CA LYS A 266 9.72 -2.81 -11.98
C LYS A 266 8.33 -3.45 -11.88
N ALA A 267 7.86 -3.63 -10.64
CA ALA A 267 6.58 -4.27 -10.33
C ALA A 267 5.40 -3.41 -10.80
N ASN A 268 5.36 -2.12 -10.45
CA ASN A 268 4.20 -1.25 -10.71
C ASN A 268 3.89 -1.12 -12.21
N PRO A 269 4.87 -0.84 -13.11
CA PRO A 269 4.58 -0.80 -14.54
C PRO A 269 4.06 -2.12 -15.09
N SER A 270 4.64 -3.24 -14.64
CA SER A 270 4.25 -4.58 -15.10
C SER A 270 2.85 -4.97 -14.61
N PHE A 271 2.52 -4.61 -13.36
CA PHE A 271 1.21 -4.83 -12.78
C PHE A 271 0.15 -3.95 -13.45
N CYS A 272 0.44 -2.68 -13.69
CA CYS A 272 -0.45 -1.78 -14.44
C CYS A 272 -0.66 -2.27 -15.88
N GLU A 273 0.37 -2.80 -16.54
CA GLU A 273 0.21 -3.42 -17.86
C GLU A 273 -0.70 -4.65 -17.77
N TRP A 274 -0.48 -5.53 -16.79
CA TRP A 274 -1.29 -6.72 -16.58
C TRP A 274 -2.77 -6.43 -16.31
N LEU A 275 -3.07 -5.32 -15.62
CA LEU A 275 -4.45 -4.89 -15.36
C LEU A 275 -5.23 -4.49 -16.63
N LYS A 276 -4.54 -4.16 -17.73
CA LYS A 276 -5.22 -3.73 -18.96
C LYS A 276 -6.09 -4.85 -19.54
N GLY A 277 -7.34 -4.53 -19.84
CA GLY A 277 -8.31 -5.48 -20.40
C GLY A 277 -8.84 -6.51 -19.39
N LYS A 278 -8.48 -6.42 -18.11
CA LYS A 278 -9.09 -7.22 -17.04
C LYS A 278 -10.44 -6.59 -16.65
N ARG A 279 -11.43 -7.42 -16.36
CA ARG A 279 -12.78 -6.98 -16.01
C ARG A 279 -12.92 -6.75 -14.53
N VAL A 280 -13.77 -5.82 -14.12
CA VAL A 280 -14.08 -5.55 -12.72
C VAL A 280 -15.30 -6.38 -12.31
N GLY A 281 -15.36 -6.81 -11.04
CA GLY A 281 -16.55 -7.47 -10.48
C GLY A 281 -16.31 -8.89 -10.00
N LYS A 282 -17.39 -9.67 -9.83
CA LYS A 282 -17.44 -10.93 -9.06
C LYS A 282 -16.28 -11.91 -9.26
N ARG A 283 -15.85 -12.11 -10.52
CA ARG A 283 -14.74 -13.02 -10.87
C ARG A 283 -13.51 -12.30 -11.40
N GLY A 284 -13.51 -10.98 -11.38
CA GLY A 284 -12.44 -10.13 -11.91
C GLY A 284 -11.71 -9.34 -10.84
N ILE A 285 -11.30 -8.13 -11.21
CA ILE A 285 -10.56 -7.21 -10.37
C ILE A 285 -11.46 -6.66 -9.24
N ASN A 286 -10.86 -6.54 -8.05
CA ASN A 286 -11.43 -5.86 -6.89
C ASN A 286 -10.38 -4.93 -6.27
N ILE A 287 -9.80 -5.26 -5.13
CA ILE A 287 -8.75 -4.45 -4.53
C ILE A 287 -7.44 -4.72 -5.29
N CYS A 288 -6.73 -3.66 -5.64
CA CYS A 288 -5.40 -3.73 -6.24
C CYS A 288 -4.44 -2.95 -5.37
N LEU A 289 -3.31 -3.55 -5.02
CA LEU A 289 -2.35 -2.95 -4.10
C LEU A 289 -0.93 -3.01 -4.66
N THR A 290 -0.13 -1.98 -4.39
CA THR A 290 1.28 -1.89 -4.76
C THR A 290 2.09 -1.18 -3.66
N ASP A 291 3.41 -1.35 -3.72
CA ASP A 291 4.35 -0.45 -3.07
C ASP A 291 4.41 0.87 -3.83
N TYR A 292 4.61 1.97 -3.11
CA TYR A 292 4.77 3.33 -3.61
C TYR A 292 3.70 3.68 -4.65
N VAL A 293 2.46 3.85 -4.19
CA VAL A 293 1.26 4.01 -5.04
C VAL A 293 1.29 5.20 -6.02
N HIS A 294 2.21 6.14 -5.84
CA HIS A 294 2.47 7.26 -6.75
C HIS A 294 3.39 6.91 -7.93
N ILE A 295 4.03 5.73 -7.91
CA ILE A 295 4.84 5.23 -9.01
C ILE A 295 3.87 4.73 -10.08
N THR A 296 3.91 5.38 -11.26
CA THR A 296 2.98 5.22 -12.39
C THR A 296 1.61 5.88 -12.21
N ASN A 297 0.71 5.66 -13.16
CA ASN A 297 -0.69 6.06 -13.15
C ASN A 297 -1.60 5.03 -12.43
N PHE A 298 -1.07 4.34 -11.42
CA PHE A 298 -1.72 3.25 -10.70
C PHE A 298 -3.13 3.58 -10.21
N VAL A 299 -3.26 4.61 -9.37
CA VAL A 299 -4.57 5.03 -8.81
C VAL A 299 -5.57 5.45 -9.90
N PRO A 300 -5.24 6.36 -10.84
CA PRO A 300 -6.19 6.74 -11.88
C PRO A 300 -6.59 5.57 -12.78
N GLN A 301 -5.69 4.64 -13.07
CA GLN A 301 -6.01 3.46 -13.85
C GLN A 301 -7.07 2.60 -13.14
N ILE A 302 -6.85 2.23 -11.88
CA ILE A 302 -7.78 1.40 -11.11
C ILE A 302 -9.15 2.07 -10.99
N ILE A 303 -9.19 3.37 -10.69
CA ILE A 303 -10.45 4.12 -10.62
C ILE A 303 -11.17 4.08 -11.98
N SER A 304 -10.44 4.26 -13.09
CA SER A 304 -11.02 4.25 -14.44
C SER A 304 -11.62 2.90 -14.85
N MET A 305 -11.08 1.79 -14.33
CA MET A 305 -11.60 0.44 -14.62
C MET A 305 -13.06 0.26 -14.20
N ASN A 306 -13.53 1.01 -13.19
CA ASN A 306 -14.95 0.97 -12.79
C ASN A 306 -15.91 1.48 -13.87
N PHE A 307 -15.42 2.25 -14.84
CA PHE A 307 -16.22 2.84 -15.91
C PHE A 307 -16.18 2.02 -17.21
N GLU A 308 -15.18 1.15 -17.38
CA GLU A 308 -14.93 0.43 -18.64
C GLU A 308 -15.98 -0.66 -18.95
N ASP A 309 -16.60 -1.25 -17.93
CA ASP A 309 -17.64 -2.29 -18.09
C ASP A 309 -19.06 -1.72 -18.39
N ASN A 310 -19.21 -0.41 -18.55
CA ASN A 310 -20.50 0.27 -18.82
C ASN A 310 -20.60 0.90 -20.24
N LEU A 311 -19.68 0.56 -21.15
CA LEU A 311 -19.72 0.94 -22.57
C LEU A 311 -20.08 -0.25 -23.48
#